data_AF-A0A0B4ZT70-F1
#
_entry.id   AF-A0A0B4ZT70-F1
#
_cell.length_a   1.000
_cell.length_b   1.000
_cell.length_c   1.000
_cell.angle_alpha   90.00
_cell.angle_beta   90.00
_cell.angle_gamma   90.00
#
_symmetry.space_group_name_H-M   'P 1'
#
loop_
_entity.id
_entity.type
_entity.pdbx_description
1 polymer ?
#
loop_
_entity_poly.entity_id
_entity_poly.type
_entity_poly.pdbx_seq_one_letter_code
_entity_poly.pdbx_strand_id
1 'polypeptide(L)'
;ELLAKAGQQLKIQPHKVLNDKGEVVELCSSVECKGIIGNDGRHYILDLLRTFPPDVNFLKLDDEEPLSEDVRGMGFPIEHKHKLCCLRQELIDAYVESCYLRFIKYAAVHLQQLGRKQQERKQIESAKEKSVNDQNAKESDESDKKDSKKESKEEKESEMEADEAKKLVESITDSLTN
;
A
#
# COMPACT_ATOMS: atom_id res chain seq x y z
N GLU A 1 21.25 -6.09 9.87
CA GLU A 1 21.12 -4.63 10.11
C GLU A 1 21.49 -3.77 8.89
N LEU A 2 22.72 -3.86 8.35
CA LEU A 2 23.16 -3.02 7.22
C LEU A 2 22.27 -3.14 5.97
N LEU A 3 21.87 -4.37 5.63
CA LEU A 3 20.98 -4.65 4.51
C LEU A 3 19.57 -4.03 4.67
N ALA A 4 19.06 -3.92 5.88
CA ALA A 4 17.75 -3.31 6.13
C ALA A 4 17.78 -1.81 5.84
N LYS A 5 18.86 -1.12 6.25
CA LYS A 5 19.09 0.31 5.94
C LYS A 5 19.22 0.54 4.43
N ALA A 6 19.96 -0.31 3.74
CA ALA A 6 20.11 -0.24 2.28
C ALA A 6 18.79 -0.55 1.56
N GLY A 7 18.02 -1.54 2.04
CA GLY A 7 16.74 -1.93 1.46
C GLY A 7 15.73 -0.79 1.41
N GLN A 8 15.69 0.07 2.43
CA GLN A 8 14.82 1.25 2.42
C GLN A 8 15.17 2.24 1.30
N GLN A 9 16.47 2.49 1.08
CA GLN A 9 16.93 3.38 0.01
C GLN A 9 16.71 2.78 -1.38
N LEU A 10 16.89 1.46 -1.51
CA LEU A 10 16.74 0.73 -2.76
C LEU A 10 15.30 0.28 -3.05
N LYS A 11 14.33 0.67 -2.20
CA LYS A 11 12.91 0.30 -2.28
C LYS A 11 12.68 -1.23 -2.30
N ILE A 12 13.50 -1.98 -1.56
CA ILE A 12 13.40 -3.43 -1.44
C ILE A 12 12.55 -3.78 -0.22
N GLN A 13 11.50 -4.56 -0.44
CA GLN A 13 10.71 -5.12 0.64
C GLN A 13 11.44 -6.30 1.30
N PRO A 14 11.57 -6.31 2.65
CA PRO A 14 12.07 -7.48 3.37
C PRO A 14 11.17 -8.70 3.13
N HIS A 15 11.77 -9.86 2.92
CA HIS A 15 11.08 -11.12 2.72
C HIS A 15 11.74 -12.25 3.50
N LYS A 16 10.98 -13.30 3.77
CA LYS A 16 11.43 -14.43 4.58
C LYS A 16 11.83 -15.59 3.68
N VAL A 17 13.01 -16.17 3.94
CA VAL A 17 13.51 -17.36 3.25
C VAL A 17 13.93 -18.43 4.26
N LEU A 18 14.08 -19.66 3.81
CA LEU A 18 14.65 -20.74 4.60
C LEU A 18 16.15 -20.83 4.36
N ASN A 19 16.93 -20.95 5.44
CA ASN A 19 18.35 -21.25 5.33
C ASN A 19 18.61 -22.77 5.20
N ASP A 20 19.87 -23.16 5.05
CA ASP A 20 20.30 -24.57 4.93
C ASP A 20 19.92 -25.45 6.14
N LYS A 21 19.56 -24.84 7.28
CA LYS A 21 19.11 -25.51 8.50
C LYS A 21 17.58 -25.58 8.62
N GLY A 22 16.85 -25.07 7.64
CA GLY A 22 15.39 -24.98 7.65
C GLY A 22 14.83 -23.88 8.55
N GLU A 23 15.66 -22.93 8.99
CA GLU A 23 15.25 -21.80 9.82
C GLU A 23 14.79 -20.64 8.94
N VAL A 24 13.72 -19.96 9.37
CA VAL A 24 13.21 -18.77 8.67
C VAL A 24 14.10 -17.57 9.00
N VAL A 25 14.72 -16.99 7.97
CA VAL A 25 15.54 -15.78 8.06
C VAL A 25 14.94 -14.68 7.19
N GLU A 26 15.04 -13.44 7.67
CA GLU A 26 14.61 -12.27 6.91
C GLU A 26 15.75 -11.72 6.05
N LEU A 27 15.47 -11.48 4.77
CA LEU A 27 16.38 -10.92 3.78
C LEU A 27 15.79 -9.65 3.18
N CYS A 28 16.66 -8.68 2.92
CA CYS A 28 16.33 -7.43 2.21
C CYS A 28 17.10 -7.35 0.87
N SER A 29 17.41 -8.49 0.25
CA SER A 29 18.17 -8.61 -1.00
C SER A 29 17.82 -9.92 -1.69
N SER A 30 18.39 -10.19 -2.87
CA SER A 30 18.13 -11.43 -3.63
C SER A 30 18.46 -12.70 -2.83
N VAL A 31 17.72 -13.77 -3.06
CA VAL A 31 17.98 -15.11 -2.48
C VAL A 31 19.35 -15.65 -2.92
N GLU A 32 19.81 -15.27 -4.12
CA GLU A 32 21.11 -15.69 -4.66
C GLU A 32 22.27 -14.78 -4.21
N CYS A 33 22.01 -13.81 -3.34
CA CYS A 33 22.98 -12.79 -2.95
C CYS A 33 24.18 -13.41 -2.22
N LYS A 34 25.38 -13.23 -2.80
CA LYS A 34 26.65 -13.61 -2.16
C LYS A 34 27.29 -12.40 -1.49
N GLY A 35 27.67 -12.58 -0.23
CA GLY A 35 28.45 -11.61 0.53
C GLY A 35 29.89 -12.07 0.71
N ILE A 36 30.83 -11.12 0.76
CA ILE A 36 32.22 -11.37 1.15
C ILE A 36 32.66 -10.34 2.21
N ILE A 37 33.71 -10.69 2.95
CA ILE A 37 34.39 -9.78 3.86
C ILE A 37 35.74 -9.44 3.22
N GLY A 38 35.98 -8.16 2.97
CA GLY A 38 37.25 -7.68 2.44
C GLY A 38 38.38 -7.85 3.45
N ASN A 39 39.62 -7.80 2.99
CA ASN A 39 40.79 -7.85 3.87
C ASN A 39 40.86 -6.65 4.85
N ASP A 40 40.11 -5.60 4.57
CA ASP A 40 39.92 -4.43 5.43
C ASP A 40 38.77 -4.60 6.45
N GLY A 41 38.14 -5.78 6.50
CA GLY A 41 37.01 -6.09 7.38
C GLY A 41 35.67 -5.54 6.93
N ARG A 42 35.57 -4.92 5.75
CA ARG A 42 34.30 -4.39 5.23
C ARG A 42 33.45 -5.49 4.60
N HIS A 43 32.14 -5.37 4.75
CA HIS A 43 31.17 -6.30 4.18
C HIS A 43 30.76 -5.83 2.79
N TYR A 44 30.91 -6.71 1.80
CA TYR A 44 30.52 -6.45 0.42
C TYR A 44 29.41 -7.39 -0.01
N ILE A 45 28.51 -6.87 -0.83
CA ILE A 45 27.50 -7.63 -1.54
C ILE A 45 27.91 -7.64 -3.00
N LEU A 46 27.98 -8.84 -3.60
CA LEU A 46 28.44 -9.01 -4.97
C LEU A 46 27.32 -8.82 -5.99
N ASP A 47 26.10 -9.22 -5.66
CA ASP A 47 24.98 -9.30 -6.61
C ASP A 47 24.02 -8.11 -6.51
N LEU A 48 24.52 -6.90 -6.70
CA LEU A 48 23.67 -5.71 -6.85
C LEU A 48 22.86 -5.72 -8.16
N LEU A 49 23.37 -6.37 -9.20
CA LEU A 49 22.78 -6.37 -10.54
C LEU A 49 21.38 -6.99 -10.59
N ARG A 50 21.06 -7.90 -9.67
CA ARG A 50 19.75 -8.57 -9.57
C ARG A 50 18.87 -7.98 -8.47
N THR A 51 19.26 -6.84 -7.93
CA THR A 51 18.50 -6.15 -6.88
C THR A 51 17.32 -5.38 -7.46
N PHE A 52 17.44 -4.91 -8.70
CA PHE A 52 16.40 -4.16 -9.37
C PHE A 52 15.54 -5.06 -10.26
N PRO A 53 14.24 -4.73 -10.44
CA PRO A 53 13.34 -5.51 -11.28
C PRO A 53 13.88 -5.63 -12.72
N PRO A 54 13.77 -6.81 -13.36
CA PRO A 54 14.16 -6.97 -14.75
C PRO A 54 13.29 -6.11 -15.67
N ASP A 55 13.88 -5.59 -16.74
CA ASP A 55 13.15 -4.85 -17.76
C ASP A 55 12.57 -5.81 -18.80
N VAL A 56 11.23 -5.91 -18.81
CA VAL A 56 10.48 -6.79 -19.72
C VAL A 56 10.67 -6.43 -21.19
N ASN A 57 11.06 -5.19 -21.51
CA ASN A 57 11.36 -4.79 -22.88
C ASN A 57 12.61 -5.48 -23.42
N PHE A 58 13.43 -6.09 -22.57
CA PHE A 58 14.66 -6.79 -22.93
C PHE A 58 14.68 -8.25 -22.45
N LEU A 59 13.57 -8.74 -21.90
CA LEU A 59 13.46 -10.09 -21.36
C LEU A 59 12.63 -10.94 -22.32
N LYS A 60 13.29 -11.89 -22.98
CA LYS A 60 12.64 -12.92 -23.78
C LYS A 60 12.25 -14.07 -22.85
N LEU A 61 10.96 -14.39 -22.81
CA LEU A 61 10.40 -15.49 -22.05
C LEU A 61 10.04 -16.59 -23.04
N ASP A 62 10.67 -17.76 -22.88
CA ASP A 62 10.52 -18.87 -23.83
C ASP A 62 9.15 -19.57 -23.69
N ASP A 63 8.52 -19.47 -22.51
CA ASP A 63 7.29 -20.19 -22.13
C ASP A 63 6.04 -19.30 -22.04
N GLU A 64 6.10 -18.04 -22.46
CA GLU A 64 4.95 -17.12 -22.41
C GLU A 64 4.27 -16.93 -23.76
N GLU A 65 2.97 -16.60 -23.68
CA GLU A 65 2.19 -16.18 -24.84
C GLU A 65 2.91 -15.06 -25.60
N PRO A 66 2.95 -15.14 -26.93
CA PRO A 66 3.58 -14.12 -27.74
C PRO A 66 3.06 -12.72 -27.40
N LEU A 67 3.97 -11.75 -27.26
CA LEU A 67 3.61 -10.33 -27.18
C LEU A 67 2.69 -9.96 -28.37
N SER A 68 1.80 -9.00 -28.12
CA SER A 68 0.87 -8.50 -29.13
C SER A 68 1.59 -8.07 -30.40
N GLU A 69 0.90 -8.17 -31.54
CA GLU A 69 1.48 -7.88 -32.86
C GLU A 69 2.06 -6.46 -32.92
N ASP A 70 1.40 -5.48 -32.29
CA ASP A 70 1.87 -4.10 -32.22
C ASP A 70 3.22 -3.97 -31.51
N VAL A 71 3.35 -4.62 -30.34
CA VAL A 71 4.57 -4.56 -29.51
C VAL A 71 5.74 -5.24 -30.24
N ARG A 72 5.46 -6.35 -30.92
CA ARG A 72 6.45 -7.03 -31.76
C ARG A 72 6.80 -6.21 -32.99
N GLY A 73 5.84 -5.52 -33.59
CA GLY A 73 6.05 -4.58 -34.70
C GLY A 73 6.97 -3.43 -34.34
N MET A 74 7.01 -3.05 -33.06
CA MET A 74 7.97 -2.07 -32.51
C MET A 74 9.35 -2.67 -32.19
N GLY A 75 9.54 -3.98 -32.35
CA GLY A 75 10.82 -4.66 -32.16
C GLY A 75 11.07 -5.19 -30.74
N PHE A 76 10.05 -5.31 -29.90
CA PHE A 76 10.17 -5.85 -28.54
C PHE A 76 9.86 -7.37 -28.46
N PRO A 77 10.47 -8.09 -27.50
CA PRO A 77 11.54 -7.61 -26.63
C PRO A 77 12.86 -7.48 -27.39
N ILE A 78 13.64 -6.45 -27.07
CA ILE A 78 14.96 -6.22 -27.67
C ILE A 78 15.96 -7.20 -27.05
N GLU A 79 16.56 -8.04 -27.88
CA GLU A 79 17.51 -9.05 -27.40
C GLU A 79 18.92 -8.47 -27.20
N HIS A 80 19.41 -8.50 -25.96
CA HIS A 80 20.79 -8.17 -25.63
C HIS A 80 21.60 -9.43 -25.31
N LYS A 81 22.91 -9.38 -25.58
CA LYS A 81 23.83 -10.49 -25.28
C LYS A 81 23.85 -10.87 -23.80
N HIS A 82 23.60 -9.91 -22.90
CA HIS A 82 23.48 -10.13 -21.47
C HIS A 82 22.02 -10.12 -21.02
N LYS A 83 21.66 -10.97 -20.06
CA LYS A 83 20.30 -11.05 -19.49
C LYS A 83 20.15 -10.21 -18.21
N LEU A 84 20.88 -9.10 -18.12
CA LEU A 84 21.00 -8.25 -16.92
C LEU A 84 20.32 -6.88 -17.09
N CYS A 85 19.39 -6.76 -18.03
CA CYS A 85 18.63 -5.52 -18.20
C CYS A 85 17.64 -5.38 -17.06
N CYS A 86 17.86 -4.39 -16.19
CA CYS A 86 17.00 -4.06 -15.07
C CYS A 86 16.56 -2.60 -15.13
N LEU A 87 15.44 -2.30 -14.50
CA LEU A 87 14.95 -0.94 -14.34
C LEU A 87 15.95 -0.13 -13.50
N ARG A 88 16.23 1.11 -13.92
CA ARG A 88 17.10 1.99 -13.15
C ARG A 88 16.39 2.53 -11.92
N GLN A 89 17.17 2.91 -10.91
CA GLN A 89 16.66 3.40 -9.64
C GLN A 89 15.74 4.62 -9.80
N GLU A 90 16.04 5.52 -10.74
CA GLU A 90 15.21 6.72 -10.98
C GLU A 90 13.79 6.36 -11.41
N LEU A 91 13.63 5.31 -12.23
CA LEU A 91 12.32 4.83 -12.65
C LEU A 91 11.56 4.15 -11.50
N ILE A 92 12.28 3.43 -10.65
CA ILE A 92 11.71 2.79 -9.45
C ILE A 92 11.23 3.86 -8.47
N ASP A 93 12.03 4.88 -8.21
CA ASP A 93 11.67 5.98 -7.33
C ASP A 93 10.45 6.74 -7.88
N ALA A 94 10.44 7.07 -9.17
CA ALA A 94 9.29 7.71 -9.82
C ALA A 94 8.03 6.84 -9.75
N TYR A 95 8.16 5.51 -9.93
CA TYR A 95 7.05 4.58 -9.79
C TYR A 95 6.49 4.56 -8.36
N VAL A 96 7.36 4.44 -7.36
CA VAL A 96 6.97 4.44 -5.94
C VAL A 96 6.27 5.74 -5.57
N GLU A 97 6.81 6.89 -5.99
CA GLU A 97 6.19 8.19 -5.78
C GLU A 97 4.80 8.25 -6.44
N SER A 98 4.66 7.77 -7.68
CA SER A 98 3.37 7.76 -8.38
C SER A 98 2.31 6.89 -7.67
N CYS A 99 2.72 5.74 -7.13
CA CYS A 99 1.86 4.85 -6.36
C CYS A 99 1.43 5.50 -5.05
N TYR A 100 2.36 6.16 -4.38
CA TYR A 100 2.11 6.89 -3.15
C TYR A 100 1.14 8.06 -3.34
N LEU A 101 1.32 8.88 -4.39
CA LEU A 101 0.38 9.95 -4.73
C LEU A 101 -1.01 9.42 -5.06
N ARG A 102 -1.08 8.27 -5.75
CA ARG A 102 -2.35 7.60 -6.04
C ARG A 102 -3.04 7.13 -4.75
N PHE A 103 -2.28 6.55 -3.82
CA PHE A 103 -2.78 6.16 -2.51
C PHE A 103 -3.36 7.36 -1.74
N ILE A 104 -2.63 8.47 -1.65
CA ILE A 104 -3.11 9.70 -0.98
C ILE A 104 -4.42 10.18 -1.62
N LYS A 105 -4.48 10.23 -2.95
CA LYS A 105 -5.69 10.65 -3.67
C LYS A 105 -6.89 9.76 -3.32
N TYR A 106 -6.71 8.44 -3.34
CA TYR A 106 -7.79 7.51 -2.98
C TYR A 106 -8.19 7.62 -1.52
N ALA A 107 -7.22 7.71 -0.60
CA ALA A 107 -7.48 7.90 0.82
C ALA A 107 -8.31 9.18 1.06
N ALA A 108 -7.94 10.30 0.43
CA ALA A 108 -8.68 11.55 0.53
C ALA A 108 -10.11 11.43 0.01
N VAL A 109 -10.33 10.76 -1.13
CA VAL A 109 -11.66 10.50 -1.67
C VAL A 109 -12.49 9.64 -0.72
N HIS A 110 -11.91 8.57 -0.18
CA HIS A 110 -12.60 7.71 0.79
C HIS A 110 -12.96 8.46 2.08
N LEU A 111 -12.05 9.29 2.61
CA LEU A 111 -12.30 10.12 3.78
C LEU A 111 -13.43 11.14 3.54
N GLN A 112 -13.46 11.78 2.37
CA GLN A 112 -14.55 12.70 2.00
C GLN A 112 -15.90 11.97 1.89
N GLN A 113 -15.92 10.76 1.33
CA GLN A 113 -17.13 9.95 1.25
C GLN A 113 -17.63 9.52 2.64
N LEU A 114 -16.73 9.11 3.53
CA LEU A 114 -17.08 8.78 4.92
C LEU A 114 -17.65 10.01 5.65
N GLY A 115 -17.01 11.17 5.50
CA GLY A 115 -17.50 12.43 6.07
C GLY A 115 -18.88 12.83 5.55
N ARG A 116 -19.16 12.66 4.24
CA ARG A 116 -20.49 12.89 3.66
C ARG A 116 -21.53 11.92 4.20
N LYS A 117 -21.22 10.63 4.29
CA LYS A 117 -22.11 9.62 4.87
C LYS A 117 -22.43 9.90 6.34
N GLN A 118 -21.46 10.36 7.13
CA GLN A 118 -21.69 10.76 8.52
C GLN A 118 -22.57 12.02 8.61
N GLN A 119 -22.39 13.01 7.73
CA GLN A 119 -23.25 14.20 7.68
C GLN A 119 -24.67 13.87 7.24
N GLU A 120 -24.84 12.98 6.25
CA GLU A 120 -26.15 12.47 5.84
C GLU A 120 -26.83 11.70 6.97
N ARG A 121 -26.10 10.83 7.70
CA ARG A 121 -26.63 10.16 8.91
C ARG A 121 -27.09 11.18 9.96
N LYS A 122 -26.27 12.18 10.29
CA LYS A 122 -26.61 13.23 11.27
C LYS A 122 -27.81 14.09 10.83
N GLN A 123 -27.97 14.34 9.53
CA GLN A 123 -29.15 15.03 8.99
C GLN A 123 -30.42 14.16 9.05
N ILE A 124 -30.29 12.86 8.79
CA ILE A 124 -31.41 11.90 8.87
C ILE A 124 -31.84 11.70 10.34
N GLU A 125 -30.90 11.62 11.28
CA GLU A 125 -31.21 11.55 12.72
C GLU A 125 -31.88 12.84 13.23
N SER A 126 -31.33 14.02 12.88
CA SER A 126 -31.95 15.29 13.29
C SER A 126 -33.31 15.56 12.63
N ALA A 127 -33.57 14.99 11.44
CA ALA A 127 -34.89 15.00 10.83
C ALA A 127 -35.87 14.04 11.52
N LYS A 128 -35.40 12.86 11.97
CA LYS A 128 -36.20 11.93 12.78
C LYS A 128 -36.55 12.52 14.16
N GLU A 129 -35.61 13.17 14.85
CA GLU A 129 -35.87 13.84 16.14
C GLU A 129 -36.88 14.99 16.02
N LYS A 130 -36.84 15.76 14.92
CA LYS A 130 -37.85 16.80 14.64
C LYS A 130 -39.25 16.25 14.35
N SER A 131 -39.34 15.06 13.73
CA SER A 131 -40.63 14.41 13.45
C SER A 131 -41.29 13.78 14.69
N VAL A 132 -40.51 13.41 15.72
CA VAL A 132 -41.05 12.86 16.97
C VAL A 132 -41.61 13.97 17.88
N ASN A 133 -41.16 15.22 17.73
CA ASN A 133 -41.60 16.33 18.59
C ASN A 133 -42.95 16.96 18.17
N ASP A 134 -43.55 16.55 17.04
CA ASP A 134 -44.83 17.09 16.53
C ASP A 134 -46.01 16.11 16.71
N GLN A 135 -45.81 14.98 17.40
CA GLN A 135 -46.86 13.99 17.68
C GLN A 135 -46.90 13.53 19.15
N ASN A 136 -46.62 14.42 20.11
CA ASN A 136 -46.86 14.09 21.52
C ASN A 136 -48.11 14.80 22.08
N ALA A 137 -49.26 14.31 21.60
CA ALA A 137 -50.54 14.40 22.32
C ALA A 137 -51.37 13.13 22.06
N LYS A 138 -50.97 12.00 22.66
CA LYS A 138 -51.81 11.02 23.39
C LYS A 138 -51.14 9.63 23.50
N GLU A 139 -50.77 9.31 24.74
CA GLU A 139 -50.81 8.03 25.48
C GLU A 139 -50.38 6.67 24.85
N SER A 140 -49.44 6.02 25.58
CA SER A 140 -49.26 4.56 25.85
C SER A 140 -48.91 3.64 24.67
N ASP A 141 -48.09 2.59 24.74
CA ASP A 141 -47.51 1.77 25.83
C ASP A 141 -46.28 0.96 25.27
N GLU A 142 -45.52 0.31 26.16
CA GLU A 142 -44.28 -0.46 25.95
C GLU A 142 -44.21 -1.45 24.76
N SER A 143 -43.11 -1.40 23.99
CA SER A 143 -42.12 -2.50 23.84
C SER A 143 -41.14 -2.28 22.66
N ASP A 144 -39.86 -1.98 22.92
CA ASP A 144 -38.70 -2.53 22.17
C ASP A 144 -37.39 -1.83 22.59
N LYS A 145 -36.58 -2.50 23.40
CA LYS A 145 -35.36 -1.93 24.04
C LYS A 145 -34.07 -2.67 23.68
N LYS A 146 -34.01 -3.35 22.53
CA LYS A 146 -32.88 -4.24 22.18
C LYS A 146 -32.00 -3.81 21.00
N ASP A 147 -32.43 -2.90 20.12
CA ASP A 147 -31.66 -2.48 18.93
C ASP A 147 -30.71 -1.29 19.17
N SER A 148 -31.02 -0.40 20.11
CA SER A 148 -30.32 0.90 20.27
C SER A 148 -28.86 0.78 20.74
N LYS A 149 -28.45 -0.38 21.29
CA LYS A 149 -27.12 -0.58 21.90
C LYS A 149 -26.08 -1.15 20.91
N LYS A 150 -26.52 -1.64 19.74
CA LYS A 150 -25.64 -2.23 18.73
C LYS A 150 -25.24 -1.17 17.68
N GLU A 151 -26.18 -0.35 17.24
CA GLU A 151 -25.94 0.77 16.31
C GLU A 151 -25.00 1.82 16.92
N SER A 152 -25.21 2.19 18.19
CA SER A 152 -24.36 3.16 18.90
C SER A 152 -22.90 2.71 19.14
N LYS A 153 -22.60 1.41 19.00
CA LYS A 153 -21.23 0.88 19.07
C LYS A 153 -20.55 0.92 17.70
N GLU A 154 -21.24 0.47 16.65
CA GLU A 154 -20.74 0.50 15.27
C GLU A 154 -20.52 1.94 14.78
N GLU A 155 -21.36 2.89 15.20
CA GLU A 155 -21.20 4.30 14.84
C GLU A 155 -19.99 4.93 15.52
N LYS A 156 -19.74 4.62 16.79
CA LYS A 156 -18.54 5.09 17.51
C LYS A 156 -17.26 4.49 16.95
N GLU A 157 -17.27 3.22 16.56
CA GLU A 157 -16.13 2.59 15.86
C GLU A 157 -15.87 3.26 14.51
N SER A 158 -16.92 3.56 13.73
CA SER A 158 -16.76 4.22 12.43
C SER A 158 -16.31 5.69 12.50
N GLU A 159 -16.70 6.42 13.56
CA GLU A 159 -16.20 7.79 13.80
C GLU A 159 -14.74 7.78 14.25
N MET A 160 -14.35 6.84 15.12
CA MET A 160 -12.95 6.68 15.56
C MET A 160 -12.03 6.30 14.39
N GLU A 161 -12.44 5.39 13.51
CA GLU A 161 -11.67 5.00 12.32
C GLU A 161 -11.49 6.16 11.33
N ALA A 162 -12.53 6.99 11.16
CA ALA A 162 -12.47 8.13 10.25
C ALA A 162 -11.53 9.24 10.76
N ASP A 163 -11.51 9.51 12.06
CA ASP A 163 -10.61 10.49 12.66
C ASP A 163 -9.16 9.98 12.72
N GLU A 164 -8.95 8.69 12.94
CA GLU A 164 -7.61 8.07 12.86
C GLU A 164 -7.05 8.13 11.43
N ALA A 165 -7.88 7.84 10.42
CA ALA A 165 -7.50 7.93 9.03
C ALA A 165 -7.23 9.37 8.56
N LYS A 166 -7.97 10.37 9.05
CA LYS A 166 -7.66 11.80 8.80
C LYS A 166 -6.32 12.19 9.39
N LYS A 167 -6.08 11.83 10.66
CA LYS A 167 -4.86 12.16 11.38
C LYS A 167 -3.62 11.52 10.75
N LEU A 168 -3.78 10.30 10.23
CA LEU A 168 -2.75 9.62 9.46
C LEU A 168 -2.41 10.40 8.19
N VAL A 169 -3.43 10.78 7.40
CA VAL A 169 -3.23 11.56 6.17
C VAL A 169 -2.59 12.92 6.44
N GLU A 170 -3.01 13.63 7.49
CA GLU A 170 -2.44 14.92 7.89
C GLU A 170 -0.97 14.81 8.31
N SER A 171 -0.60 13.82 9.13
CA SER A 171 0.80 13.61 9.52
C SER A 171 1.72 13.29 8.32
N ILE A 172 1.15 12.61 7.33
CA ILE A 172 1.83 12.17 6.12
C ILE A 172 2.03 13.37 5.17
N THR A 173 1.04 14.26 5.06
CA THR A 173 1.18 15.50 4.30
C THR A 173 2.14 16.48 4.94
N ASP A 174 2.13 16.60 6.27
CA ASP A 174 3.00 17.53 7.00
C ASP A 174 4.48 17.12 6.95
N SER A 175 4.74 15.81 6.91
CA SER A 175 6.10 15.25 6.72
C SER A 175 6.65 15.51 5.31
N LEU A 176 5.82 15.90 4.34
CA LEU A 176 6.22 16.19 2.96
C LEU A 176 6.48 17.69 2.74
N THR A 177 5.92 18.56 3.58
CA THR A 177 6.06 20.02 3.48
C THR A 177 7.20 20.61 4.32
N ASN A 178 7.88 19.80 5.14
CA ASN A 178 9.02 20.18 5.98
C ASN A 178 10.30 19.45 5.60
#